data_AF-A0A7Y2F1C1-F1
#
_entry.id   AF-A0A7Y2F1C1-F1
#
_cell.length_a   1.000
_cell.length_b   1.000
_cell.length_c   1.000
_cell.angle_alpha   90.00
_cell.angle_beta   90.00
_cell.angle_gamma   90.00
#
_symmetry.space_group_name_H-M   'P 1'
#
loop_
_entity.id
_entity.type
_entity.pdbx_description
1 polymer ?
#
loop_
_entity_poly.entity_id
_entity_poly.type
_entity_poly.pdbx_seq_one_letter_code
_entity_poly.pdbx_strand_id
1 'polypeptide(L)' 'RFDGAIQGFGGCPMAKDELTGNMPTEKMLSYFTASKVATHINPMSFESAHNEATKLFSNYH' A
#
# COMPACT_ATOMS: atom_id res chain seq x y z
N ARG A 1 9.66 11.88 -3.26
CA ARG A 1 9.78 10.69 -2.38
C ARG A 1 8.44 10.53 -1.69
N PHE A 2 7.89 9.32 -1.66
CA PHE A 2 6.61 9.04 -1.03
C PHE A 2 6.74 7.74 -0.24
N ASP A 3 6.12 7.70 0.94
CA ASP A 3 6.07 6.52 1.79
C ASP A 3 4.64 5.98 1.79
N GLY A 4 4.50 4.66 1.72
CA GLY A 4 3.22 3.97 1.68
C GLY A 4 3.37 2.57 2.24
N ALA A 5 2.24 1.93 2.54
CA ALA A 5 2.20 0.55 2.98
C ALA A 5 1.31 -0.27 2.05
N ILE A 6 1.67 -1.53 1.82
CA ILE A 6 0.82 -2.46 1.06
C ILE A 6 -0.54 -2.55 1.78
N GLN A 7 -1.63 -2.36 1.03
CA GLN A 7 -3.01 -2.31 1.56
C GLN A 7 -3.27 -1.19 2.58
N GLY A 8 -2.32 -0.25 2.76
CA GLY A 8 -2.46 0.86 3.70
C GLY A 8 -2.36 0.48 5.17
N PHE A 9 -1.87 -0.73 5.48
CA PHE A 9 -1.77 -1.20 6.87
C PHE A 9 -0.89 -0.33 7.76
N GLY A 10 -1.23 -0.33 9.05
CA GLY A 10 -0.56 0.45 10.08
C GLY A 10 -1.09 1.88 10.16
N GLY A 11 -0.91 2.50 11.32
CA GLY A 11 -1.43 3.83 11.62
C GLY A 11 -0.95 4.28 12.99
N CYS A 12 -1.20 5.55 13.33
CA CYS A 12 -0.85 6.05 14.64
C CYS A 12 -1.88 5.53 15.67
N PRO A 13 -1.49 4.69 16.66
CA PRO A 13 -2.43 4.14 17.64
C PRO A 13 -3.05 5.21 18.55
N MET A 14 -2.47 6.41 18.56
CA MET A 14 -2.93 7.55 19.36
C MET A 14 -3.89 8.47 18.58
N ALA A 15 -4.04 8.28 17.28
CA ALA A 15 -4.94 9.09 16.47
C ALA A 15 -6.35 8.49 16.54
N LYS A 16 -7.31 9.31 16.95
CA LYS A 16 -8.67 8.91 17.34
C LYS A 16 -9.64 8.73 16.16
N ASP A 17 -9.22 9.03 14.94
CA ASP A 17 -10.10 9.17 13.77
C ASP A 17 -9.98 7.99 12.80
N GLU A 18 -11.06 7.68 12.09
CA GLU A 18 -11.14 6.62 11.05
C GLU A 18 -10.24 6.88 9.82
N LEU A 19 -9.61 8.06 9.73
CA LEU A 19 -8.65 8.42 8.69
C LEU A 19 -7.20 8.01 9.03
N THR A 20 -7.01 7.19 10.05
CA THR A 20 -5.69 6.65 10.40
C THR A 20 -5.35 5.44 9.54
N GLY A 21 -4.26 5.55 8.81
CA GLY A 21 -3.77 4.50 7.94
C GLY A 21 -2.56 5.00 7.16
N ASN A 22 -1.74 4.10 6.65
CA ASN A 22 -0.76 4.47 5.65
C ASN A 22 -1.44 4.61 4.29
N MET A 23 -0.84 5.39 3.39
CA MET A 23 -1.31 5.44 2.01
C MET A 23 -1.12 4.06 1.35
N PRO A 24 -2.16 3.46 0.73
CA PRO A 24 -2.01 2.17 0.07
C PRO A 24 -1.11 2.27 -1.16
N THR A 25 -0.02 1.50 -1.16
CA THR A 25 0.99 1.55 -2.23
C THR A 25 0.41 1.23 -3.61
N GLU A 26 -0.59 0.34 -3.70
CA GLU A 26 -1.27 -0.01 -4.95
C GLU A 26 -2.03 1.17 -5.56
N LYS A 27 -2.62 2.04 -4.73
CA LYS A 27 -3.28 3.27 -5.20
C LYS A 27 -2.25 4.28 -5.72
N MET A 28 -1.11 4.38 -5.05
CA MET A 28 -0.01 5.25 -5.48
C MET A 28 0.58 4.78 -6.82
N LEU A 29 0.83 3.47 -6.96
CA LEU A 29 1.30 2.88 -8.22
C LEU A 29 0.32 3.12 -9.37
N SER A 30 -0.97 2.99 -9.11
CA SER A 30 -2.03 3.29 -10.10
C SER A 30 -1.98 4.76 -10.54
N TYR A 31 -1.83 5.69 -9.59
CA TYR A 31 -1.70 7.11 -9.87
C TYR A 31 -0.43 7.45 -10.68
N PHE A 32 0.72 6.89 -10.31
CA PHE A 32 1.97 7.11 -11.04
C PHE A 32 1.92 6.53 -12.46
N THR A 33 1.28 5.38 -12.62
CA THR A 33 1.04 4.78 -13.94
C THR A 33 0.17 5.68 -14.81
N ALA A 34 -0.94 6.20 -14.28
CA ALA A 34 -1.81 7.15 -14.99
C ALA A 34 -1.08 8.46 -15.34
N SER A 35 -0.19 8.90 -14.46
CA SER A 35 0.63 10.10 -14.64
C SER A 35 1.89 9.86 -15.50
N LYS A 36 2.10 8.64 -16.01
CA LYS A 36 3.28 8.21 -16.79
C LYS A 36 4.61 8.48 -16.07
N VAL A 37 4.62 8.35 -14.74
CA VAL A 37 5.80 8.53 -13.89
C VAL A 37 6.50 7.18 -13.72
N ALA A 38 7.80 7.14 -13.98
CA ALA A 38 8.62 5.95 -13.76
C ALA A 38 8.84 5.70 -12.26
N THR A 39 8.30 4.59 -11.75
CA THR A 39 8.43 4.18 -10.33
C THR A 39 9.58 3.19 -10.09
N HIS A 40 10.12 2.58 -11.16
CA HIS A 40 11.14 1.53 -11.11
C HIS A 40 10.74 0.30 -10.29
N ILE A 41 9.44 0.10 -10.06
CA ILE A 41 8.89 -1.06 -9.37
C ILE A 41 8.58 -2.13 -10.42
N ASN A 42 8.99 -3.38 -10.14
CA ASN A 42 8.58 -4.53 -10.93
C ASN A 42 7.14 -4.91 -10.55
N PRO A 43 6.16 -4.84 -11.48
CA PRO A 43 4.76 -5.13 -11.17
C PRO A 43 4.52 -6.56 -10.67
N MET A 44 5.25 -7.55 -11.21
CA MET A 44 5.07 -8.95 -10.79
C MET A 44 5.61 -9.18 -9.37
N SER A 45 6.74 -8.56 -9.03
CA SER A 45 7.29 -8.64 -7.67
C SER A 45 6.37 -7.96 -6.67
N PHE A 46 5.78 -6.82 -7.04
CA PHE A 46 4.81 -6.12 -6.21
C PHE A 46 3.54 -6.96 -6.00
N GLU A 47 3.00 -7.55 -7.06
CA GLU A 47 1.82 -8.41 -6.99
C GLU A 47 2.05 -9.63 -6.07
N SER A 48 3.21 -10.28 -6.16
CA SER A 48 3.58 -11.36 -5.25
C SER A 48 3.61 -10.90 -3.79
N ALA A 49 4.20 -9.73 -3.51
CA ALA A 49 4.26 -9.18 -2.15
C ALA A 49 2.87 -8.79 -1.63
N HIS A 50 2.02 -8.22 -2.48
CA HIS A 50 0.63 -7.88 -2.16
C HIS A 50 -0.18 -9.13 -1.79
N ASN A 51 0.00 -10.23 -2.54
CA ASN A 51 -0.69 -11.48 -2.28
C ASN A 51 -0.24 -12.13 -0.96
N GLU A 52 1.05 -12.13 -0.64
CA GLU A 52 1.54 -12.60 0.66
C GLU A 52 1.03 -11.74 1.82
N ALA A 53 1.01 -10.41 1.67
CA ALA A 53 0.41 -9.52 2.66
C ALA A 53 -1.08 -9.81 2.86
N THR A 54 -1.83 -10.01 1.77
CA THR A 54 -3.26 -10.35 1.83
C THR A 54 -3.48 -11.65 2.58
N LYS A 55 -2.68 -12.70 2.33
CA LYS A 55 -2.78 -13.97 3.07
C LYS A 55 -2.55 -13.80 4.57
N LEU A 56 -1.57 -12.97 4.94
CA LEU A 56 -1.21 -12.75 6.34
C LEU A 56 -2.28 -11.93 7.06
N PHE A 57 -2.66 -10.78 6.51
CA PHE A 57 -3.49 -9.78 7.21
C PHE A 57 -5.00 -9.95 7.01
N SER A 58 -5.45 -10.76 6.03
CA SER A 58 -6.89 -11.07 5.89
C SER A 58 -7.47 -11.82 7.10
N ASN A 59 -6.62 -12.51 7.88
CA ASN A 59 -7.04 -13.24 9.09
C ASN A 59 -7.10 -12.38 10.36
N TYR A 60 -6.62 -11.13 10.31
CA TYR A 60 -6.48 -10.26 11.49
C TYR A 60 -7.23 -8.92 11.35
N HIS A 61 -8.21 -8.86 10.45
CA HIS A 61 -9.12 -7.71 10.34
C HIS A 61 -10.23 -7.75 11.40
#